data_AF-A0AAP8HTZ5-F1
#
_entry.id   AF-A0AAP8HTZ5-F1
#
_cell.length_a   1.000
_cell.length_b   1.000
_cell.length_c   1.000
_cell.angle_alpha   90.00
_cell.angle_beta   90.00
_cell.angle_gamma   90.00
#
_symmetry.space_group_name_H-M   'P 1'
#
loop_
_entity.id
_entity.type
_entity.pdbx_description
1 polymer ?
#
loop_
_entity_poly.entity_id
_entity_poly.type
_entity_poly.pdbx_seq_one_letter_code
_entity_poly.pdbx_strand_id
1 'polypeptide(L)'
;RRSIIPNGFISPSEIPNELAQNKLFMQGVDKQNRPIVVVFGARHKPYKGGLEEFKRFVAYTLERICARMPAGQEKFVSSADLEGWGYTNSDIRGYLAALSILQDCFPERLGKLFIV
;
A
#
# COMPACT_ATOMS: atom_id res chain seq x y z
N ARG A 1 -11.25 -9.85 -3.90
CA ARG A 1 -11.34 -9.34 -2.50
C ARG A 1 -11.54 -10.43 -1.44
N ARG A 2 -12.52 -11.34 -1.55
CA ARG A 2 -12.79 -12.40 -0.54
C ARG A 2 -11.60 -13.36 -0.28
N SER A 3 -10.77 -13.65 -1.28
CA SER A 3 -9.59 -14.51 -1.11
C SER A 3 -8.45 -13.84 -0.32
N ILE A 4 -8.36 -12.52 -0.36
CA ILE A 4 -7.26 -11.74 0.26
C ILE A 4 -7.65 -11.27 1.67
N ILE A 5 -8.94 -11.05 1.88
CA ILE A 5 -9.52 -10.58 3.14
C ILE A 5 -10.65 -11.55 3.54
N PRO A 6 -10.32 -12.78 3.98
CA PRO A 6 -11.32 -13.83 4.21
C PRO A 6 -12.29 -13.46 5.35
N ASN A 7 -11.79 -12.76 6.38
CA ASN A 7 -12.57 -12.36 7.55
C ASN A 7 -13.20 -10.96 7.40
N GLY A 8 -13.12 -10.34 6.21
CA GLY A 8 -13.63 -9.00 5.95
C GLY A 8 -12.81 -7.84 6.53
N PHE A 9 -11.78 -8.12 7.34
CA PHE A 9 -10.78 -7.15 7.80
C PHE A 9 -9.41 -7.82 7.97
N ILE A 10 -8.36 -7.00 8.09
CA ILE A 10 -7.01 -7.43 8.46
C ILE A 10 -6.62 -6.72 9.76
N SER A 11 -6.29 -7.51 10.78
CA SER A 11 -5.81 -7.00 12.07
C SER A 11 -4.34 -6.57 11.97
N PRO A 12 -3.93 -5.49 12.66
CA PRO A 12 -2.51 -5.14 12.81
C PRO A 12 -1.62 -6.29 13.32
N SER A 13 -2.18 -7.20 14.11
CA SER A 13 -1.47 -8.39 14.61
C SER A 13 -1.12 -9.42 13.53
N GLU A 14 -1.75 -9.34 12.35
CA GLU A 14 -1.47 -10.20 11.19
C GLU A 14 -0.35 -9.65 10.30
N ILE A 15 0.05 -8.40 10.52
CA ILE A 15 1.04 -7.65 9.73
C ILE A 15 2.08 -6.89 10.58
N PRO A 16 2.58 -7.45 11.70
CA PRO A 16 3.43 -6.71 12.63
C PRO A 16 4.78 -6.29 12.02
N ASN A 17 5.39 -7.13 11.19
CA ASN A 17 6.70 -6.86 10.59
C ASN A 17 6.59 -5.77 9.51
N GLU A 18 5.50 -5.81 8.76
CA GLU A 18 5.22 -4.82 7.72
C GLU A 18 4.89 -3.44 8.31
N LEU A 19 4.13 -3.40 9.41
CA LEU A 19 3.86 -2.16 10.13
C LEU A 19 5.13 -1.58 10.78
N ALA A 20 5.99 -2.43 11.37
CA ALA A 20 7.23 -2.00 12.01
C ALA A 20 8.22 -1.32 11.06
N GLN A 21 8.13 -1.59 9.75
CA GLN A 21 8.99 -0.95 8.75
C GLN A 21 8.70 0.55 8.56
N ASN A 22 7.55 1.06 9.03
CA ASN A 22 7.22 2.49 8.99
C ASN A 22 7.46 3.12 7.60
N LYS A 23 6.99 2.44 6.56
CA LYS A 23 7.29 2.75 5.15
C LYS A 23 6.14 3.38 4.37
N LEU A 24 4.95 3.48 4.95
CA LEU A 24 3.77 4.05 4.29
C LEU A 24 3.02 4.94 5.26
N PHE A 25 2.67 6.15 4.81
CA PHE A 25 1.95 7.15 5.57
C PHE A 25 0.81 7.74 4.74
N MET A 26 -0.22 8.23 5.42
CA MET A 26 -1.36 8.92 4.80
C MET A 26 -1.62 10.21 5.56
N GLN A 27 -1.51 11.35 4.88
CA GLN A 27 -1.76 12.65 5.50
C GLN A 27 -2.35 13.63 4.48
N GLY A 28 -3.49 14.22 4.84
CA GLY A 28 -4.15 15.25 4.04
C GLY A 28 -4.70 14.77 2.70
N VAL A 29 -5.02 15.74 1.85
CA VAL A 29 -5.57 15.57 0.51
C VAL A 29 -4.87 16.50 -0.48
N ASP A 30 -4.86 16.15 -1.76
CA ASP A 30 -4.33 17.00 -2.82
C ASP A 30 -5.34 18.08 -3.26
N LYS A 31 -4.96 18.90 -4.27
CA LYS A 31 -5.82 19.95 -4.83
C LYS A 31 -7.11 19.43 -5.49
N GLN A 32 -7.18 18.14 -5.80
CA GLN A 32 -8.36 17.47 -6.35
C GLN A 32 -9.13 16.69 -5.26
N ASN A 33 -8.83 16.96 -3.98
CA ASN A 33 -9.43 16.31 -2.83
C ASN A 33 -9.21 14.78 -2.81
N ARG A 34 -8.08 14.31 -3.37
CA ARG A 34 -7.67 12.89 -3.32
C ARG A 34 -6.79 12.65 -2.10
N PRO A 35 -7.02 11.59 -1.30
CA PRO A 35 -6.10 11.22 -0.23
C PRO A 35 -4.67 11.06 -0.74
N ILE A 36 -3.71 11.59 0.00
CA ILE A 36 -2.28 11.47 -0.31
C ILE A 36 -1.67 10.32 0.49
N VAL A 37 -1.01 9.41 -0.23
CA VAL A 37 -0.21 8.32 0.32
C VAL A 37 1.26 8.62 0.04
N VAL A 38 2.11 8.47 1.05
CA VAL A 38 3.57 8.62 0.92
C VAL A 38 4.21 7.28 1.25
N VAL A 39 5.09 6.80 0.38
CA VAL A 39 5.79 5.53 0.52
C VAL A 39 7.30 5.77 0.46
N PHE A 40 8.04 5.20 1.41
CA PHE A 40 9.51 5.27 1.44
C PHE A 40 10.11 3.93 0.99
N GLY A 41 10.64 3.88 -0.23
CA GLY A 41 11.17 2.67 -0.85
C GLY A 41 12.31 2.04 -0.05
N ALA A 42 13.25 2.85 0.44
CA ALA A 42 14.41 2.38 1.23
C ALA A 42 14.04 1.68 2.55
N ARG A 43 12.81 1.87 3.03
CA ARG A 43 12.32 1.23 4.26
C ARG A 43 11.69 -0.14 4.02
N HIS A 44 11.44 -0.51 2.76
CA HIS A 44 10.89 -1.82 2.41
C HIS A 44 11.94 -2.92 2.64
N LYS A 45 11.71 -3.81 3.61
CA LYS A 45 12.62 -4.91 3.96
C LYS A 45 11.95 -6.25 3.65
N PRO A 46 12.15 -6.82 2.45
CA PRO A 46 11.60 -8.12 2.14
C PRO A 46 12.32 -9.18 2.98
N TYR A 47 11.59 -10.19 3.43
CA TYR A 47 12.15 -11.28 4.22
C TYR A 47 11.57 -12.63 3.77
N LYS A 48 12.30 -13.70 4.08
CA LYS A 48 11.93 -15.06 3.68
C LYS A 48 10.56 -15.42 4.28
N GLY A 49 9.61 -15.77 3.41
CA GLY A 49 8.24 -16.10 3.81
C GLY A 49 7.33 -14.89 4.05
N GLY A 50 7.82 -13.65 3.91
CA GLY A 50 7.08 -12.43 4.20
C GLY A 50 6.03 -12.02 3.17
N LEU A 51 5.97 -12.67 2.01
CA LEU A 51 5.11 -12.27 0.90
C LEU A 51 3.62 -12.26 1.28
N GLU A 52 3.15 -13.24 2.05
CA GLU A 52 1.74 -13.29 2.46
C GLU A 52 1.40 -12.21 3.49
N GLU A 53 2.33 -11.87 4.38
CA GLU A 53 2.19 -10.73 5.28
C GLU A 53 2.18 -9.41 4.49
N PHE A 54 3.06 -9.27 3.50
CA PHE A 54 3.10 -8.11 2.60
C PHE A 54 1.79 -7.94 1.82
N LYS A 55 1.22 -9.01 1.27
CA LYS A 55 -0.10 -8.98 0.61
C LYS A 55 -1.19 -8.48 1.55
N ARG A 56 -1.21 -8.99 2.79
CA ARG A 56 -2.14 -8.51 3.82
C ARG A 56 -1.91 -7.03 4.14
N PHE A 57 -0.66 -6.59 4.23
CA PHE A 57 -0.33 -5.19 4.46
C PHE A 57 -0.82 -4.28 3.32
N VAL A 58 -0.68 -4.69 2.07
CA VAL A 58 -1.21 -3.94 0.91
C VAL A 58 -2.73 -3.85 0.98
N ALA A 59 -3.42 -4.96 1.22
CA ALA A 59 -4.88 -4.96 1.35
C ALA A 59 -5.33 -4.07 2.54
N TYR A 60 -4.68 -4.21 3.69
CA TYR A 60 -4.93 -3.39 4.89
C TYR A 60 -4.79 -1.89 4.60
N THR A 61 -3.71 -1.48 3.93
CA THR A 61 -3.46 -0.07 3.62
C THR A 61 -4.48 0.47 2.61
N LEU A 62 -4.83 -0.29 1.57
CA LEU A 62 -5.85 0.10 0.59
C LEU A 62 -7.24 0.24 1.23
N GLU A 63 -7.63 -0.64 2.15
CA GLU A 63 -8.89 -0.47 2.90
C GLU A 63 -8.91 0.81 3.72
N ARG A 64 -7.80 1.14 4.39
CA ARG A 64 -7.67 2.37 5.17
C ARG A 64 -7.70 3.62 4.29
N ILE A 65 -7.09 3.56 3.11
CA ILE A 65 -7.14 4.65 2.12
C ILE A 65 -8.59 4.88 1.69
N CYS A 66 -9.30 3.82 1.29
CA CYS A 66 -10.71 3.89 0.89
C CYS A 66 -11.60 4.44 2.02
N ALA A 67 -11.38 4.01 3.26
CA ALA A 67 -12.14 4.50 4.42
C ALA A 67 -11.91 5.99 4.72
N ARG A 68 -10.81 6.58 4.23
CA ARG A 68 -10.48 8.01 4.39
C ARG A 68 -10.85 8.84 3.16
N MET A 69 -11.42 8.24 2.11
CA MET A 69 -11.82 8.99 0.92
C MET A 69 -12.96 9.96 1.26
N PRO A 70 -12.84 11.25 0.90
CA PRO A 70 -13.94 12.20 1.01
C PRO A 70 -15.17 11.73 0.21
N ALA A 71 -16.36 12.20 0.59
CA ALA A 71 -17.58 11.91 -0.15
C ALA A 71 -17.44 12.34 -1.63
N GLY A 72 -17.80 11.44 -2.55
CA GLY A 72 -17.66 11.66 -4.00
C GLY A 72 -16.25 11.50 -4.56
N GLN A 73 -15.25 11.20 -3.72
CA GLN A 73 -13.90 10.85 -4.17
C GLN A 73 -13.75 9.33 -4.28
N GLU A 74 -13.24 8.87 -5.42
CA GLU A 74 -13.01 7.44 -5.67
C GLU A 74 -11.53 7.08 -5.76
N LYS A 75 -10.66 8.08 -5.89
CA LYS A 75 -9.24 7.91 -6.20
C LYS A 75 -8.34 8.51 -5.14
N PHE A 76 -7.20 7.86 -4.93
CA PHE A 76 -6.09 8.39 -4.13
C PHE A 76 -4.88 8.67 -5.02
N VAL A 77 -3.91 9.40 -4.49
CA VAL A 77 -2.60 9.60 -5.11
C VAL A 77 -1.50 9.06 -4.22
N SER A 78 -0.45 8.54 -4.84
CA SER A 78 0.72 8.02 -4.13
C SER A 78 1.98 8.75 -4.57
N SER A 79 2.84 9.09 -3.62
CA SER A 79 4.22 9.53 -3.85
C SER A 79 5.16 8.48 -3.29
N ALA A 80 5.97 7.87 -4.15
CA ALA A 80 7.00 6.92 -3.77
C ALA A 80 8.35 7.64 -3.80
N ASP A 81 8.92 7.86 -2.62
CA ASP A 81 10.28 8.33 -2.43
C ASP A 81 11.24 7.15 -2.57
N LEU A 82 12.11 7.20 -3.58
CA LEU A 82 13.11 6.18 -3.85
C LEU A 82 14.52 6.58 -3.38
N GLU A 83 14.67 7.67 -2.62
CA GLU A 83 15.95 8.00 -1.99
C GLU A 83 16.40 6.82 -1.10
N GLY A 84 17.62 6.32 -1.37
CA GLY A 84 18.20 5.17 -0.68
C GLY A 84 17.62 3.81 -1.07
N TRP A 85 16.71 3.73 -2.06
CA TRP A 85 16.25 2.45 -2.59
C TRP A 85 17.37 1.74 -3.36
N GLY A 86 17.54 0.43 -3.12
CA GLY A 86 18.59 -0.36 -3.76
C GLY A 86 18.31 -1.86 -3.73
N TYR A 87 19.32 -2.66 -4.06
CA TYR A 87 19.17 -4.12 -4.22
C TYR A 87 18.57 -4.83 -3.00
N THR A 88 18.93 -4.41 -1.79
CA THR A 88 18.41 -5.00 -0.53
C THR A 88 16.92 -4.79 -0.32
N ASN A 89 16.34 -3.76 -0.95
CA ASN A 89 14.95 -3.37 -0.82
C ASN A 89 14.15 -3.63 -2.10
N SER A 90 14.78 -4.21 -3.12
CA SER A 90 14.14 -4.54 -4.39
C SER A 90 13.40 -5.87 -4.29
N ASP A 91 12.07 -5.81 -4.21
CA ASP A 91 11.20 -6.98 -4.11
C ASP A 91 10.25 -7.09 -5.31
N ILE A 92 10.73 -7.70 -6.39
CA ILE A 92 9.93 -7.93 -7.61
C ILE A 92 8.65 -8.69 -7.30
N ARG A 93 8.69 -9.68 -6.40
CA ARG A 93 7.52 -10.50 -6.04
C ARG A 93 6.50 -9.68 -5.25
N GLY A 94 6.97 -8.86 -4.32
CA GLY A 94 6.17 -7.88 -3.61
C GLY A 94 5.49 -6.90 -4.56
N TYR A 95 6.22 -6.30 -5.50
CA TYR A 95 5.66 -5.34 -6.45
C TYR A 95 4.57 -5.96 -7.32
N LEU A 96 4.81 -7.14 -7.88
CA LEU A 96 3.78 -7.87 -8.64
C LEU A 96 2.55 -8.14 -7.79
N ALA A 97 2.72 -8.60 -6.54
CA ALA A 97 1.61 -8.83 -5.64
C ALA A 97 0.83 -7.55 -5.31
N ALA A 98 1.51 -6.43 -5.08
CA ALA A 98 0.87 -5.15 -4.81
C ALA A 98 0.05 -4.66 -6.03
N LEU A 99 0.61 -4.78 -7.23
CA LEU A 99 -0.07 -4.43 -8.48
C LEU A 99 -1.30 -5.32 -8.72
N SER A 100 -1.17 -6.64 -8.55
CA SER A 100 -2.31 -7.56 -8.69
C SER A 100 -3.41 -7.26 -7.66
N ILE A 101 -3.07 -6.98 -6.40
CA ILE A 101 -4.08 -6.60 -5.39
C ILE A 101 -4.78 -5.31 -5.78
N LEU A 102 -4.02 -4.30 -6.21
CA LEU A 102 -4.58 -3.03 -6.64
C LEU A 102 -5.53 -3.22 -7.82
N GLN A 103 -5.15 -4.00 -8.83
CA GLN A 103 -5.96 -4.24 -10.03
C GLN A 103 -7.18 -5.12 -9.75
N ASP A 104 -7.00 -6.25 -9.05
CA ASP A 104 -8.03 -7.27 -8.90
C ASP A 104 -9.02 -6.97 -7.77
N CYS A 105 -8.59 -6.23 -6.74
CA CYS A 105 -9.38 -6.00 -5.52
C CYS A 105 -9.76 -4.54 -5.29
N PHE A 106 -9.00 -3.59 -5.84
CA PHE A 106 -9.22 -2.15 -5.68
C PHE A 106 -9.14 -1.44 -7.04
N PRO A 107 -9.90 -1.91 -8.05
CA PRO A 107 -9.77 -1.42 -9.41
C PRO A 107 -10.02 0.09 -9.48
N GLU A 108 -9.23 0.76 -10.32
CA GLU A 108 -9.34 2.19 -10.62
C GLU A 108 -9.17 3.15 -9.42
N ARG A 109 -8.72 2.65 -8.26
CA ARG A 109 -8.54 3.47 -7.04
C ARG A 109 -7.26 4.32 -7.06
N LEU A 110 -6.19 3.87 -7.70
CA LEU A 110 -4.97 4.68 -7.84
C LEU A 110 -5.15 5.69 -8.98
N GLY A 111 -5.25 6.97 -8.64
CA GLY A 111 -5.38 8.04 -9.64
C GLY A 111 -4.05 8.46 -10.26
N LYS A 112 -2.98 8.51 -9.46
CA LYS A 112 -1.62 8.83 -9.93
C LYS A 112 -0.56 8.30 -8.96
N LEU A 113 0.54 7.80 -9.51
CA LEU A 113 1.78 7.50 -8.79
C LEU A 113 2.86 8.49 -9.24
N PHE A 114 3.45 9.19 -8.28
CA PHE A 114 4.66 9.97 -8.46
C PHE A 114 5.83 9.16 -7.91
N ILE A 115 6.93 9.15 -8.65
CA ILE A 115 8.19 8.55 -8.21
C ILE A 115 9.17 9.72 -8.10
N VAL A 116 9.81 9.84 -6.94
CA VAL A 116 10.71 10.94 -6.59
C VAL A 116 12.05 10.38 -6.17
#